data_AF-A0A920QMT1-F1
#
_entry.id   AF-A0A920QMT1-F1
#
_cell.length_a   1.000
_cell.length_b   1.000
_cell.length_c   1.000
_cell.angle_alpha   90.00
_cell.angle_beta   90.00
_cell.angle_gamma   90.00
#
_symmetry.space_group_name_H-M   'P 1'
#
loop_
_entity.id
_entity.type
_entity.pdbx_description
1 polymer ?
#
loop_
_entity_poly.entity_id
_entity_poly.type
_entity_poly.pdbx_seq_one_letter_code
_entity_poly.pdbx_strand_id
1 'polypeptide(L)'
;MSEEFRIEKDSMGEVRVPADALYGAQTQRAVDNFPVSGICISRSLIHSLGVIKQAAAKVNAELGNIPQDVAHAIQLAAQEVIDGKLDNHFPIDIYQTGSGTSSNMNTNEVIAGVQCSWFKKFSVKVHPNDHINFGKAQMTHSLLP
;
A
#
# COMPACT_ATOMS: atom_id res chain seq x y z
N MET A 1 10.90 -2.75 -24.74
CA MET A 1 11.10 -1.41 -24.15
C MET A 1 11.83 -1.65 -22.85
N SER A 2 12.95 -0.97 -22.59
CA SER A 2 13.66 -1.14 -21.32
C SER A 2 12.77 -0.62 -20.21
N GLU A 3 12.18 -1.53 -19.43
CA GLU A 3 11.54 -1.17 -18.16
C GLU A 3 12.61 -0.48 -17.32
N GLU A 4 12.42 0.83 -17.07
CA GLU A 4 13.27 1.54 -16.13
C GLU A 4 12.93 1.02 -14.73
N PHE A 5 13.96 0.65 -13.97
CA PHE A 5 13.81 0.19 -12.59
C PHE A 5 14.45 1.21 -11.65
N ARG A 6 13.82 1.42 -10.50
CA ARG A 6 14.43 2.07 -9.35
C ARG A 6 14.88 1.03 -8.34
N ILE A 7 15.95 1.35 -7.61
CA ILE A 7 16.43 0.51 -6.51
C ILE A 7 15.76 0.98 -5.23
N GLU A 8 14.98 0.10 -4.61
CA GLU A 8 14.42 0.28 -3.29
C GLU A 8 15.15 -0.62 -2.30
N LYS A 9 15.23 -0.21 -1.03
CA LYS A 9 15.92 -0.96 0.02
C LYS A 9 15.00 -1.24 1.19
N ASP A 10 14.94 -2.50 1.61
CA ASP A 10 14.34 -2.92 2.86
C ASP A 10 15.38 -3.58 3.78
N SER A 11 14.94 -4.20 4.88
CA SER A 11 15.81 -4.89 5.83
C SER A 11 16.50 -6.13 5.27
N MET A 12 16.02 -6.68 4.16
CA MET A 12 16.56 -7.87 3.50
C MET A 12 17.49 -7.52 2.32
N GLY A 13 17.62 -6.24 1.97
CA GLY A 13 18.55 -5.75 0.96
C GLY A 13 17.88 -4.90 -0.11
N GLU A 14 18.55 -4.80 -1.26
CA GLU A 14 18.08 -4.03 -2.41
C GLU A 14 17.17 -4.86 -3.32
N VAL A 15 16.14 -4.24 -3.88
CA VAL A 15 15.21 -4.83 -4.86
C VAL A 15 14.95 -3.85 -6.00
N ARG A 16 14.75 -4.41 -7.20
CA ARG A 16 14.48 -3.64 -8.43
C ARG A 16 12.98 -3.50 -8.59
N VAL A 17 12.47 -2.29 -8.43
CA VAL A 17 11.05 -1.96 -8.56
C VAL A 17 10.84 -1.20 -9.87
N PRO A 18 9.81 -1.50 -10.69
CA PRO A 18 9.50 -0.72 -11.88
C PRO A 18 9.36 0.76 -11.56
N ALA A 19 9.94 1.65 -12.37
CA ALA A 19 9.99 3.08 -12.09
C ALA A 19 8.60 3.73 -11.99
N ASP A 20 7.62 3.19 -12.71
CA ASP A 20 6.22 3.62 -12.75
C ASP A 20 5.33 2.98 -11.67
N ALA A 21 5.83 1.98 -10.94
CA ALA A 21 5.09 1.35 -9.86
C ALA A 21 4.96 2.27 -8.64
N LEU A 22 3.76 2.37 -8.07
CA LEU A 22 3.51 3.13 -6.84
C LEU A 22 3.85 2.34 -5.56
N TYR A 23 4.09 1.03 -5.66
CA TYR A 23 4.48 0.18 -4.53
C TYR A 23 5.99 0.18 -4.29
N GLY A 24 6.45 -0.39 -3.18
CA GLY A 24 7.85 -0.34 -2.75
C GLY A 24 8.53 -1.71 -2.66
N ALA A 25 9.61 -1.75 -1.89
CA ALA A 25 10.47 -2.92 -1.75
C ALA A 25 9.73 -4.16 -1.24
N GLN A 26 8.82 -4.01 -0.26
CA GLN A 26 8.18 -5.18 0.34
C GLN A 26 7.19 -5.84 -0.63
N THR A 27 6.46 -5.04 -1.40
CA THR A 27 5.59 -5.55 -2.45
C THR A 27 6.41 -6.27 -3.51
N GLN A 28 7.49 -5.65 -4.01
CA GLN A 28 8.33 -6.28 -5.02
C GLN A 28 8.93 -7.58 -4.53
N ARG A 29 9.41 -7.62 -3.28
CA ARG A 29 9.94 -8.86 -2.69
C ARG A 29 8.87 -9.94 -2.56
N ALA A 30 7.63 -9.57 -2.26
CA ALA A 30 6.52 -10.52 -2.24
C ALA A 30 6.21 -11.05 -3.65
N VAL A 31 6.26 -10.20 -4.68
CA VAL A 31 6.13 -10.63 -6.09
C VAL A 31 7.24 -11.63 -6.44
N ASP A 32 8.48 -11.31 -6.11
CA ASP A 32 9.64 -12.16 -6.42
C ASP A 32 9.61 -13.51 -5.66
N ASN A 33 9.07 -13.52 -4.43
CA ASN A 33 9.00 -14.71 -3.58
C ASN A 33 7.81 -15.63 -3.89
N PHE A 34 6.72 -15.11 -4.47
CA PHE A 34 5.48 -15.85 -4.69
C PHE A 34 4.99 -15.84 -6.16
N PRO A 35 5.81 -16.23 -7.16
CA PRO A 35 5.36 -16.36 -8.55
C PRO A 35 4.63 -17.70 -8.76
N VAL A 36 3.49 -17.91 -8.09
CA VAL A 36 2.82 -19.23 -8.06
C VAL A 36 1.88 -19.42 -9.24
N SER A 37 0.98 -18.46 -9.48
CA SER A 37 -0.11 -18.61 -10.43
C SER A 37 -0.18 -17.53 -11.50
N GLY A 38 0.40 -16.36 -11.23
CA GLY A 38 0.26 -15.16 -12.06
C GLY A 38 -1.11 -14.50 -11.93
N ILE A 39 -1.97 -14.98 -11.02
CA ILE A 39 -3.30 -14.42 -10.76
C ILE A 39 -3.17 -13.42 -9.61
N CYS A 40 -3.39 -12.14 -9.90
CA CYS A 40 -3.39 -11.10 -8.87
C CYS A 40 -4.59 -11.23 -7.93
N ILE A 41 -4.47 -10.64 -6.74
CA ILE A 41 -5.58 -10.53 -5.79
C ILE A 41 -6.83 -9.90 -6.41
N SER A 42 -8.01 -10.30 -5.92
CA SER A 42 -9.28 -9.82 -6.47
C SER A 42 -9.47 -8.33 -6.26
N ARG A 43 -10.16 -7.69 -7.21
CA ARG A 43 -10.55 -6.29 -7.09
C ARG A 43 -11.36 -6.00 -5.81
N SER A 44 -12.23 -6.92 -5.41
CA SER A 44 -13.01 -6.80 -4.17
C SER A 44 -12.13 -6.73 -2.91
N LEU A 45 -11.02 -7.46 -2.89
CA LEU A 45 -10.06 -7.42 -1.78
C LEU A 45 -9.32 -6.08 -1.77
N ILE A 46 -8.84 -5.61 -2.93
CA ILE A 46 -8.17 -4.30 -3.06
C ILE A 46 -9.11 -3.17 -2.58
N HIS A 47 -10.36 -3.19 -3.03
CA HIS A 47 -11.38 -2.24 -2.60
C HIS A 47 -11.56 -2.26 -1.08
N SER A 48 -11.71 -3.45 -0.49
CA SER A 48 -11.91 -3.60 0.96
C SER A 48 -10.71 -3.08 1.75
N LEU A 49 -9.48 -3.35 1.28
CA LEU A 49 -8.27 -2.80 1.89
C LEU A 49 -8.26 -1.27 1.82
N GLY A 50 -8.66 -0.68 0.69
CA GLY A 50 -8.83 0.78 0.56
C GLY A 50 -9.79 1.36 1.59
N VAL A 51 -10.98 0.76 1.76
CA VAL A 51 -11.99 1.18 2.76
C VAL A 51 -11.42 1.12 4.17
N ILE A 52 -10.72 0.03 4.51
CA ILE A 52 -10.10 -0.14 5.84
C ILE A 52 -9.07 0.97 6.10
N LYS A 53 -8.20 1.28 5.13
CA LYS A 53 -7.17 2.31 5.29
C LYS A 53 -7.77 3.71 5.41
N GLN A 54 -8.82 4.00 4.64
CA GLN A 54 -9.54 5.27 4.73
C GLN A 54 -10.16 5.46 6.12
N ALA A 55 -10.88 4.45 6.62
CA ALA A 55 -11.50 4.48 7.94
C ALA A 55 -10.45 4.60 9.06
N ALA A 56 -9.36 3.84 8.98
CA ALA A 56 -8.28 3.88 9.96
C ALA A 56 -7.62 5.26 10.03
N ALA A 57 -7.36 5.90 8.89
CA ALA A 57 -6.80 7.24 8.84
C ALA A 57 -7.71 8.28 9.50
N LYS A 58 -9.02 8.19 9.23
CA LYS A 58 -10.02 9.07 9.85
C LYS A 58 -10.04 8.93 11.38
N VAL A 59 -10.15 7.70 11.88
CA VAL A 59 -10.18 7.43 13.33
C VAL A 59 -8.88 7.86 14.01
N ASN A 60 -7.72 7.58 13.41
CA ASN A 60 -6.44 8.01 13.96
C ASN A 60 -6.33 9.55 14.02
N ALA A 61 -6.90 10.27 13.06
CA ALA A 61 -6.94 11.74 13.12
C ALA A 61 -7.83 12.25 14.26
N GLU A 62 -9.02 11.65 14.42
CA GLU A 62 -9.98 11.99 15.49
C GLU A 62 -9.40 11.73 16.89
N LEU A 63 -8.58 10.68 17.03
CA LEU A 63 -7.86 10.35 18.27
C LEU A 63 -6.59 11.19 18.49
N GLY A 64 -6.21 12.04 17.53
CA GLY A 64 -4.98 12.84 17.61
C GLY A 64 -3.68 12.04 17.40
N ASN A 65 -3.78 10.81 16.89
CA ASN A 65 -2.65 9.93 16.63
C ASN A 65 -1.83 10.37 15.41
N ILE A 66 -2.50 10.95 14.40
CA ILE A 66 -1.86 11.53 13.22
C ILE A 66 -2.41 12.92 12.93
N PRO A 67 -1.63 13.82 12.30
CA PRO A 67 -2.11 15.12 11.85
C PRO A 67 -3.30 15.01 10.88
N GLN A 68 -4.22 15.98 10.95
CA GLN A 68 -5.45 16.00 10.13
C GLN A 68 -5.17 16.11 8.63
N ASP A 69 -4.15 16.86 8.25
CA ASP A 69 -3.67 17.01 6.87
C ASP A 69 -3.10 15.68 6.32
N VAL A 70 -2.33 14.96 7.14
CA VAL A 70 -1.82 13.62 6.82
C VAL A 70 -2.98 12.64 6.65
N ALA A 71 -3.93 12.64 7.58
CA ALA A 71 -5.11 11.77 7.51
C ALA A 71 -5.97 12.07 6.27
N HIS A 72 -6.17 13.34 5.94
CA HIS A 72 -6.92 13.75 4.76
C HIS A 72 -6.23 13.29 3.48
N ALA A 73 -4.91 13.44 3.40
CA ALA A 73 -4.14 12.94 2.26
C ALA A 73 -4.27 11.41 2.14
N ILE A 74 -4.26 10.66 3.26
CA ILE A 74 -4.40 9.19 3.23
C ILE A 74 -5.80 8.81 2.75
N GLN A 75 -6.83 9.50 3.23
CA GLN A 75 -8.22 9.26 2.84
C GLN A 75 -8.45 9.49 1.34
N LEU A 76 -7.83 10.52 0.75
CA LEU A 76 -7.89 10.79 -0.69
C LEU A 76 -7.20 9.69 -1.51
N ALA A 77 -6.00 9.29 -1.13
CA ALA A 77 -5.28 8.23 -1.84
C ALA A 77 -5.97 6.86 -1.67
N ALA A 78 -6.51 6.57 -0.48
CA ALA A 78 -7.33 5.40 -0.25
C ALA A 78 -8.61 5.41 -1.10
N GLN A 79 -9.22 6.59 -1.33
CA GLN A 79 -10.36 6.71 -2.24
C GLN A 79 -10.01 6.30 -3.68
N GLU A 80 -8.80 6.60 -4.17
CA GLU A 80 -8.39 6.15 -5.51
C GLU A 80 -8.23 4.63 -5.60
N VAL A 81 -7.81 3.97 -4.51
CA VAL A 81 -7.81 2.50 -4.40
C VAL A 81 -9.24 1.96 -4.39
N ILE A 82 -10.15 2.60 -3.64
CA ILE A 82 -11.58 2.24 -3.60
C ILE A 82 -12.22 2.40 -4.98
N ASP A 83 -11.88 3.46 -5.71
CA ASP A 83 -12.40 3.73 -7.07
C ASP A 83 -11.80 2.80 -8.14
N GLY A 84 -10.68 2.12 -7.85
CA GLY A 84 -10.03 1.18 -8.76
C GLY A 84 -9.08 1.84 -9.76
N LYS A 85 -8.70 3.09 -9.50
CA LYS A 85 -7.78 3.83 -10.37
C LYS A 85 -6.35 3.29 -10.31
N LEU A 86 -6.04 2.51 -9.27
CA LEU A 86 -4.69 2.08 -8.92
C LEU A 86 -4.52 0.56 -8.97
N ASP A 87 -5.49 -0.18 -9.54
CA ASP A 87 -5.50 -1.65 -9.53
C ASP A 87 -4.24 -2.26 -10.17
N ASN A 88 -3.65 -1.59 -11.17
CA ASN A 88 -2.40 -2.00 -11.83
C ASN A 88 -1.18 -1.97 -10.90
N HIS A 89 -1.27 -1.35 -9.72
CA HIS A 89 -0.20 -1.31 -8.73
C HIS A 89 -0.34 -2.38 -7.63
N PHE A 90 -1.19 -3.39 -7.86
CA PHE A 90 -1.37 -4.52 -6.96
C PHE A 90 -0.96 -5.85 -7.62
N PRO A 91 0.35 -6.07 -7.86
CA PRO A 91 0.86 -7.26 -8.56
C PRO A 91 0.92 -8.53 -7.68
N ILE A 92 0.43 -8.47 -6.44
CA ILE A 92 0.53 -9.59 -5.49
C ILE A 92 -0.34 -10.75 -5.96
N ASP A 93 0.29 -11.92 -6.07
CA ASP A 93 -0.39 -13.19 -6.38
C ASP A 93 -1.38 -13.57 -5.27
N ILE A 94 -2.51 -14.17 -5.64
CA ILE A 94 -3.50 -14.68 -4.70
C ILE A 94 -2.90 -15.71 -3.73
N TYR A 95 -1.91 -16.49 -4.17
CA TYR A 95 -1.20 -17.49 -3.36
C TYR A 95 -0.01 -16.88 -2.61
N GLN A 96 -0.27 -15.84 -1.81
CA GLN A 96 0.69 -15.22 -0.90
C GLN A 96 0.70 -15.89 0.49
N THR A 97 1.43 -15.30 1.44
CA THR A 97 1.39 -15.70 2.86
C THR A 97 -0.06 -15.68 3.38
N GLY A 98 -0.54 -16.78 3.97
CA GLY A 98 -1.94 -16.94 4.40
C GLY A 98 -2.50 -15.90 5.38
N SER A 99 -1.64 -15.06 5.97
CA SER A 99 -2.03 -13.93 6.82
C SER A 99 -2.47 -12.68 6.06
N GLY A 100 -2.32 -12.62 4.72
CA GLY A 100 -2.63 -11.44 3.90
C GLY A 100 -1.66 -10.26 4.10
N THR A 101 -0.49 -10.50 4.70
CA THR A 101 0.48 -9.44 5.05
C THR A 101 0.96 -8.69 3.81
N SER A 102 1.23 -9.40 2.70
CA SER A 102 1.78 -8.79 1.49
C SER A 102 0.77 -7.83 0.84
N SER A 103 -0.51 -8.20 0.74
CA SER A 103 -1.56 -7.28 0.24
C SER A 103 -1.76 -6.06 1.12
N ASN A 104 -1.68 -6.21 2.45
CA ASN A 104 -1.77 -5.09 3.36
C ASN A 104 -0.60 -4.11 3.18
N MET A 105 0.63 -4.62 3.09
CA MET A 105 1.81 -3.79 2.86
C MET A 105 1.80 -3.16 1.47
N ASN A 106 1.34 -3.88 0.45
CA ASN A 106 1.15 -3.33 -0.89
C ASN A 106 0.19 -2.15 -0.89
N THR A 107 -0.93 -2.26 -0.16
CA THR A 107 -1.86 -1.14 -0.02
C THR A 107 -1.20 0.07 0.65
N ASN A 108 -0.42 -0.15 1.71
CA ASN A 108 0.29 0.94 2.40
C ASN A 108 1.30 1.62 1.47
N GLU A 109 2.10 0.84 0.75
CA GLU A 109 3.12 1.36 -0.17
C GLU A 109 2.47 2.12 -1.33
N VAL A 110 1.39 1.61 -1.93
CA VAL A 110 0.66 2.30 -3.01
C VAL A 110 0.08 3.63 -2.53
N ILE A 111 -0.60 3.66 -1.38
CA ILE A 111 -1.14 4.91 -0.83
C ILE A 111 -0.02 5.94 -0.60
N ALA A 112 1.10 5.52 -0.03
CA ALA A 112 2.25 6.41 0.16
C ALA A 112 2.85 6.87 -1.18
N GLY A 113 2.95 5.98 -2.17
CA GLY A 113 3.46 6.29 -3.51
C GLY A 113 2.61 7.33 -4.23
N VAL A 114 1.28 7.18 -4.18
CA VAL A 114 0.33 8.18 -4.69
C VAL A 114 0.57 9.54 -4.03
N GLN A 115 0.71 9.57 -2.72
CA GLN A 115 0.94 10.82 -1.98
C GLN A 115 2.27 11.46 -2.32
N CYS A 116 3.33 10.67 -2.54
CA CYS A 116 4.60 11.17 -3.05
C CYS A 116 4.45 11.82 -4.43
N SER A 117 3.62 11.27 -5.31
CA SER A 117 3.31 11.90 -6.61
C SER A 117 2.59 13.24 -6.42
N TRP A 118 1.77 13.36 -5.38
CA TRP A 118 1.08 14.59 -5.02
C TRP A 118 1.89 15.56 -4.15
N PHE A 119 3.12 15.20 -3.77
CA PHE A 119 3.94 16.04 -2.89
C PHE A 119 4.17 17.43 -3.48
N LYS A 120 4.28 17.55 -4.81
CA LYS A 120 4.33 18.83 -5.53
C LYS A 120 3.07 19.69 -5.38
N LYS A 121 1.94 19.08 -5.01
CA LYS A 121 0.61 19.71 -4.92
C LYS A 121 0.19 20.02 -3.48
N PHE A 122 0.60 19.21 -2.50
CA PHE A 122 0.16 19.35 -1.10
C PHE A 122 1.28 19.55 -0.08
N SER A 123 2.56 19.38 -0.43
CA SER A 123 3.71 19.55 0.49
C SER A 123 3.65 18.70 1.78
N VAL A 124 2.86 17.63 1.83
CA VAL A 124 2.73 16.72 2.98
C VAL A 124 3.46 15.41 2.67
N LYS A 125 4.43 15.03 3.51
CA LYS A 125 5.15 13.74 3.40
C LYS A 125 4.45 12.69 4.26
N VAL A 126 4.01 11.59 3.64
CA VAL A 126 3.36 10.48 4.35
C VAL A 126 4.26 9.25 4.35
N HIS A 127 4.49 8.66 5.52
CA HIS A 127 5.32 7.46 5.67
C HIS A 127 4.43 6.20 5.73
N PRO A 128 4.73 5.13 4.96
CA PRO A 128 3.91 3.92 4.92
C PRO A 128 3.69 3.25 6.28
N ASN A 129 4.71 3.25 7.14
CA ASN A 129 4.61 2.63 8.45
C ASN A 129 4.18 3.61 9.54
N ASP A 130 4.73 4.82 9.54
CA ASP A 130 4.51 5.73 10.69
C ASP A 130 3.20 6.51 10.58
N HIS A 131 2.62 6.64 9.39
CA HIS A 131 1.38 7.40 9.22
C HIS A 131 0.23 6.52 8.74
N ILE A 132 0.49 5.61 7.80
CA ILE A 132 -0.56 4.74 7.25
C ILE A 132 -0.80 3.52 8.15
N ASN A 133 0.24 3.03 8.84
CA ASN A 133 0.18 1.87 9.73
C ASN A 133 0.17 2.25 11.24
N PHE A 134 -0.03 3.53 11.57
CA PHE A 134 0.03 4.01 12.95
C PHE A 134 -1.00 3.30 13.84
N GLY A 135 -0.52 2.68 14.93
CA GLY A 135 -1.33 1.87 15.85
C GLY A 135 -1.44 0.37 15.53
N LYS A 136 -0.70 -0.15 14.54
CA LYS A 136 -0.78 -1.52 13.97
C LYS A 136 -2.01 -1.75 13.07
N ALA A 137 -1.93 -1.36 11.80
CA ALA A 137 -2.66 -2.08 10.74
C ALA A 137 -1.97 -3.42 10.36
N GLN A 138 -1.43 -4.14 11.37
CA GLN A 138 -1.34 -5.60 11.32
C GLN A 138 -2.73 -6.16 11.61
N MET A 139 -3.64 -6.05 10.64
CA MET A 139 -4.77 -6.96 10.57
C MET A 139 -4.28 -8.29 9.98
N THR A 140 -3.46 -9.02 10.74
CA THR A 140 -2.92 -10.32 10.33
C THR A 140 -3.59 -11.50 11.03
N HIS A 141 -4.65 -11.29 11.82
CA HIS A 141 -5.34 -12.41 12.50
C HIS A 141 -6.88 -12.37 12.50
N SER A 142 -7.56 -11.36 11.95
CA SER A 142 -9.02 -11.22 12.18
C SER A 142 -9.89 -10.97 10.95
N LEU A 143 -9.39 -11.10 9.72
CA LEU A 143 -10.16 -10.73 8.51
C LEU A 143 -10.36 -11.84 7.47
N LEU A 144 -10.02 -13.08 7.77
CA LEU A 144 -10.56 -14.23 7.03
C LEU A 144 -11.24 -15.13 8.06
N PRO A 145 -12.55 -15.42 7.93
CA PRO A 145 -13.20 -16.43 8.77
C PRO A 145 -12.59 -17.81 8.57
#